data_AF-A0A7S8HGU9-F1
#
_entry.id   AF-A0A7S8HGU9-F1
#
_cell.length_a   1.000
_cell.length_b   1.000
_cell.length_c   1.000
_cell.angle_alpha   90.00
_cell.angle_beta   90.00
_cell.angle_gamma   90.00
#
_symmetry.space_group_name_H-M   'P 1'
#
loop_
_entity.id
_entity.type
_entity.pdbx_description
1 polymer ?
#
loop_
_entity_poly.entity_id
_entity_poly.type
_entity_poly.pdbx_seq_one_letter_code
_entity_poly.pdbx_strand_id
1 'polypeptide(L)'
;MFHFSSFIKTLGVVLLAYTGISFLLGFLSITNTALVLTVFYTACYIVGGILAPIWNKETPYSASYFVSISLTVLNFLVANFVLNIAVFSEPQDIHQALVRNSTISMLVTAIVIFIIKRQEATK
;
A
#
# COMPACT_ATOMS: atom_id res chain seq x y z
N MET A 1 -3.63 15.92 -14.81
CA MET A 1 -3.46 16.47 -13.47
C MET A 1 -3.77 15.41 -12.42
N PHE A 2 -3.15 15.51 -11.24
CA PHE A 2 -3.41 14.59 -10.14
C PHE A 2 -4.83 14.79 -9.58
N HIS A 3 -5.61 13.71 -9.46
CA HIS A 3 -6.96 13.75 -8.92
C HIS A 3 -6.97 13.32 -7.46
N PHE A 4 -7.14 14.30 -6.56
CA PHE A 4 -7.20 14.06 -5.12
C PHE A 4 -8.39 13.16 -4.72
N SER A 5 -9.55 13.32 -5.37
CA SER A 5 -10.69 12.43 -5.13
C SER A 5 -10.37 10.97 -5.44
N SER A 6 -9.69 10.70 -6.55
CA SER A 6 -9.23 9.36 -6.93
C SER A 6 -8.22 8.80 -5.93
N PHE A 7 -7.33 9.65 -5.42
CA PHE A 7 -6.37 9.27 -4.39
C PHE A 7 -7.04 8.85 -3.08
N ILE A 8 -8.03 9.62 -2.60
CA ILE A 8 -8.80 9.28 -1.40
C ILE A 8 -9.58 7.97 -1.60
N LYS A 9 -10.15 7.76 -2.80
CA LYS A 9 -10.78 6.47 -3.14
C LYS A 9 -9.78 5.32 -3.04
N THR A 10 -8.57 5.48 -3.57
CA THR A 10 -7.49 4.46 -3.47
C THR A 10 -7.20 4.12 -2.02
N LEU A 11 -7.00 5.13 -1.17
CA LEU A 11 -6.77 4.91 0.26
C LEU A 11 -7.94 4.19 0.93
N GLY A 12 -9.17 4.63 0.67
CA GLY A 12 -10.36 4.00 1.24
C GLY A 12 -10.47 2.52 0.88
N VAL A 13 -10.23 2.15 -0.38
CA VAL A 13 -10.29 0.74 -0.79
C VAL A 13 -9.13 -0.07 -0.25
N VAL A 14 -7.93 0.50 -0.11
CA VAL A 14 -6.83 -0.18 0.59
C VAL A 14 -7.19 -0.45 2.05
N LEU A 15 -7.85 0.49 2.73
CA LEU A 15 -8.31 0.31 4.12
C LEU A 15 -9.44 -0.73 4.23
N LEU A 16 -10.31 -0.86 3.24
CA LEU A 16 -11.30 -1.94 3.21
C LEU A 16 -10.63 -3.30 2.96
N ALA A 17 -9.65 -3.35 2.05
CA ALA A 17 -8.84 -4.54 1.81
C ALA A 17 -8.07 -4.94 3.07
N TYR A 18 -7.53 -3.96 3.80
CA TYR A 18 -6.93 -4.15 5.13
C TYR A 18 -7.89 -4.91 6.05
N THR A 19 -9.12 -4.43 6.23
CA THR A 19 -10.10 -5.09 7.12
C THR A 19 -10.40 -6.52 6.67
N GLY A 20 -10.58 -6.74 5.36
CA GLY A 20 -10.85 -8.07 4.81
C GLY A 20 -9.69 -9.06 5.01
N ILE A 21 -8.45 -8.63 4.76
CA ILE A 21 -7.26 -9.49 4.94
C ILE A 21 -7.04 -9.78 6.41
N SER A 22 -7.20 -8.80 7.31
CA SER A 22 -7.10 -9.03 8.77
C SER A 22 -8.09 -10.09 9.24
N PHE A 23 -9.33 -10.06 8.73
CA PHE A 23 -10.34 -11.06 9.05
C PHE A 23 -9.93 -12.47 8.58
N LEU A 24 -9.41 -12.60 7.35
CA LEU A 24 -8.94 -13.88 6.82
C LEU A 24 -7.75 -14.46 7.61
N LEU A 25 -6.79 -13.61 7.99
CA LEU A 25 -5.63 -14.03 8.78
C LEU A 25 -6.04 -14.47 10.19
N GLY A 26 -7.01 -13.77 10.80
CA GLY A 26 -7.61 -14.17 12.07
C GLY A 26 -8.36 -15.51 11.97
N PHE A 27 -9.11 -15.73 10.90
CA PHE A 27 -9.83 -16.98 10.66
C PHE A 27 -8.89 -18.19 10.52
N LEU A 28 -7.73 -18.00 9.86
CA LEU A 28 -6.72 -19.04 9.69
C LEU A 28 -5.84 -19.28 10.93
N SER A 29 -6.06 -18.52 12.02
CA SER A 29 -5.33 -18.66 13.29
C SER A 29 -3.79 -18.64 13.13
N ILE A 30 -3.28 -17.81 12.21
CA ILE A 30 -1.83 -17.69 12.01
C ILE A 30 -1.24 -16.90 13.20
N THR A 31 -0.42 -17.58 14.01
CA THR A 31 0.13 -17.02 15.26
C THR A 31 1.46 -16.29 15.08
N ASN A 32 2.14 -16.46 13.93
CA ASN A 32 3.39 -15.76 13.66
C ASN A 32 3.13 -14.29 13.29
N THR A 33 3.24 -13.41 14.28
CA THR A 33 2.97 -11.97 14.15
C THR A 33 3.81 -11.28 13.08
N ALA A 34 5.10 -11.64 12.96
CA ALA A 34 6.00 -11.03 11.98
C ALA A 34 5.59 -11.39 10.54
N LEU A 35 5.24 -12.66 10.31
CA LEU A 35 4.77 -13.13 9.00
C LEU A 35 3.42 -12.51 8.63
N VAL A 36 2.49 -12.45 9.59
CA VAL A 36 1.18 -11.82 9.44
C VAL A 36 1.34 -10.37 9.02
N LEU A 37 2.11 -9.58 9.77
CA LEU A 37 2.32 -8.16 9.47
C LEU A 37 3.01 -7.96 8.11
N THR A 38 3.98 -8.80 7.76
CA THR A 38 4.71 -8.69 6.48
C THR A 38 3.77 -8.94 5.30
N VAL A 39 3.09 -10.09 5.28
CA VAL A 39 2.15 -10.45 4.20
C VAL A 39 1.06 -9.39 4.07
N PHE A 40 0.54 -8.97 5.21
CA PHE A 40 -0.54 -8.01 5.31
C PHE A 40 -0.17 -6.63 4.76
N TYR A 41 0.94 -6.06 5.22
CA TYR A 41 1.38 -4.76 4.74
C TYR A 41 1.75 -4.82 3.26
N THR A 42 2.48 -5.84 2.83
CA THR A 42 2.82 -6.03 1.41
C THR A 42 1.56 -6.08 0.54
N ALA A 43 0.52 -6.79 0.94
CA ALA A 43 -0.75 -6.85 0.21
C ALA A 43 -1.40 -5.46 0.08
N CYS A 44 -1.42 -4.64 1.13
CA CYS A 44 -1.96 -3.28 1.07
C CYS A 44 -1.20 -2.38 0.09
N TYR A 45 0.14 -2.45 0.05
CA TYR A 45 0.94 -1.69 -0.93
C TYR A 45 0.75 -2.21 -2.36
N ILE A 46 0.55 -3.51 -2.56
CA ILE A 46 0.20 -4.09 -3.87
C ILE A 46 -1.15 -3.54 -4.34
N VAL A 47 -2.18 -3.59 -3.50
CA VAL A 47 -3.52 -3.06 -3.84
C VAL A 47 -3.44 -1.57 -4.16
N GLY A 48 -2.69 -0.80 -3.37
CA GLY A 48 -2.42 0.62 -3.65
C GLY A 48 -1.75 0.85 -5.00
N GLY A 49 -0.72 0.05 -5.32
CA GLY A 49 -0.02 0.09 -6.60
C GLY A 49 -0.85 -0.36 -7.81
N ILE A 50 -1.88 -1.19 -7.61
CA ILE A 50 -2.83 -1.57 -8.66
C ILE A 50 -3.87 -0.48 -8.88
N LEU A 51 -4.46 0.05 -7.82
CA LEU A 51 -5.56 1.01 -7.92
C LEU A 51 -5.11 2.42 -8.31
N ALA A 52 -3.89 2.81 -7.94
CA ALA A 52 -3.31 4.10 -8.31
C ALA A 52 -3.31 4.35 -9.83
N PRO A 53 -2.78 3.47 -10.70
CA PRO A 53 -2.83 3.66 -12.15
C PRO A 53 -4.23 3.51 -12.74
N ILE A 54 -5.15 2.79 -12.08
CA ILE A 54 -6.53 2.62 -12.56
C ILE A 54 -7.34 3.92 -12.36
N TRP A 55 -7.19 4.60 -11.22
CA TRP A 55 -7.97 5.79 -10.87
C TRP A 55 -7.26 7.13 -11.10
N ASN A 56 -5.92 7.14 -11.18
CA ASN A 56 -5.09 8.30 -11.53
C ASN A 56 -4.24 7.99 -12.78
N LYS A 57 -4.90 7.76 -13.92
CA LYS A 57 -4.26 7.37 -15.19
C LYS A 57 -3.21 8.37 -15.68
N GLU A 58 -3.42 9.66 -15.43
CA GLU A 58 -2.53 10.73 -15.89
C GLU A 58 -1.26 10.89 -15.03
N THR A 59 -1.32 10.52 -13.75
CA THR A 59 -0.19 10.64 -12.81
C THR A 59 -0.03 9.40 -11.92
N PRO A 60 0.12 8.21 -12.52
CA PRO A 60 0.00 6.94 -11.80
C PRO A 60 1.13 6.71 -10.79
N TYR A 61 2.37 7.06 -11.16
CA TYR A 61 3.54 6.92 -10.28
C TYR A 61 3.46 7.86 -9.08
N SER A 62 3.09 9.12 -9.29
CA SER A 62 2.91 10.08 -8.19
C SER A 62 1.79 9.63 -7.26
N ALA A 63 0.68 9.14 -7.80
CA ALA A 63 -0.42 8.62 -7.00
C ALA A 63 -0.02 7.39 -6.17
N SER A 64 0.67 6.42 -6.77
CA SER A 64 1.20 5.26 -6.05
C SER A 64 2.18 5.66 -4.94
N TYR A 65 3.07 6.60 -5.22
CA TYR A 65 4.03 7.10 -4.23
C TYR A 65 3.33 7.77 -3.04
N PHE A 66 2.40 8.69 -3.29
CA PHE A 66 1.65 9.34 -2.21
C PHE A 66 0.81 8.34 -1.41
N VAL A 67 0.19 7.35 -2.07
CA VAL A 67 -0.57 6.29 -1.37
C VAL A 67 0.36 5.53 -0.44
N SER A 68 1.56 5.21 -0.90
CA SER A 68 2.56 4.47 -0.13
C SER A 68 3.05 5.27 1.07
N ILE A 69 3.30 6.56 0.92
CA ILE A 69 3.64 7.43 2.05
C ILE A 69 2.50 7.45 3.05
N SER A 70 1.27 7.74 2.60
CA SER A 70 0.11 7.83 3.48
C SER A 70 -0.15 6.55 4.25
N LEU A 71 -0.07 5.38 3.59
CA LEU A 71 -0.20 4.08 4.26
C LEU A 71 0.92 3.86 5.28
N THR A 72 2.15 4.24 4.96
CA THR A 72 3.28 4.09 5.89
C THR A 72 3.10 4.96 7.13
N VAL A 73 2.69 6.23 6.95
CA VAL A 73 2.38 7.14 8.06
C VAL A 73 1.23 6.60 8.91
N LEU A 74 0.14 6.14 8.29
CA LEU A 74 -0.98 5.53 9.01
C LEU A 74 -0.55 4.30 9.81
N ASN A 75 0.28 3.43 9.23
CA ASN A 75 0.81 2.26 9.92
C ASN A 75 1.66 2.64 11.14
N PHE A 76 2.49 3.67 11.05
CA PHE A 76 3.28 4.16 12.19
C PHE A 76 2.40 4.76 13.29
N LEU A 77 1.36 5.52 12.92
CA LEU A 77 0.40 6.04 13.88
C LEU A 77 -0.31 4.91 14.62
N VAL A 78 -0.79 3.89 13.92
CA VAL A 78 -1.45 2.72 14.54
C VAL A 78 -0.46 1.96 15.44
N ALA A 79 0.75 1.69 14.97
CA ALA A 79 1.76 0.97 15.74
C ALA A 79 2.12 1.72 17.04
N ASN A 80 2.27 3.04 16.99
CA ASN A 80 2.60 3.85 18.16
C ASN A 80 1.40 4.00 19.13
N PHE A 81 0.22 4.37 18.62
CA PHE A 81 -0.92 4.70 19.49
C PHE A 81 -1.76 3.49 19.93
N VAL A 82 -1.85 2.45 19.09
CA VAL A 82 -2.70 1.28 19.36
C VAL A 82 -1.88 0.12 19.92
N LEU A 83 -0.73 -0.16 19.32
CA LEU A 83 0.12 -1.29 19.71
C LEU A 83 1.21 -0.92 20.73
N ASN A 84 1.35 0.37 21.04
CA ASN A 84 2.37 0.91 21.95
C ASN A 84 3.80 0.47 21.57
N ILE A 85 4.06 0.38 20.26
CA ILE A 85 5.38 0.06 19.71
C ILE A 85 6.11 1.39 19.48
N ALA A 86 7.32 1.53 20.03
CA ALA A 86 8.15 2.71 19.88
C ALA A 86 8.78 2.78 18.47
N VAL A 87 7.97 3.00 17.43
CA VAL A 87 8.46 3.00 16.05
C VAL A 87 9.40 4.18 15.76
N PHE A 88 9.21 5.30 16.46
CA PHE A 88 9.97 6.54 16.24
C PHE A 88 11.36 6.56 16.90
N SER A 89 11.73 5.53 17.68
CA SER A 89 13.07 5.48 18.29
C SER A 89 14.17 5.08 17.31
N GLU A 90 13.81 4.45 16.18
CA GLU A 90 14.77 3.91 15.20
C GLU A 90 14.54 4.51 13.80
N PRO A 91 15.10 5.69 13.50
CA PRO A 91 14.85 6.41 12.25
C PRO A 91 15.38 5.69 11.00
N GLN A 92 16.41 4.84 11.15
CA GLN A 92 16.97 4.04 10.05
C GLN A 92 15.96 3.00 9.54
N ASP A 93 15.30 2.30 10.46
CA ASP A 93 14.30 1.27 10.12
C ASP A 93 13.07 1.88 9.47
N ILE A 94 12.65 3.07 9.94
CA ILE A 94 11.58 3.85 9.29
C ILE A 94 11.94 4.17 7.84
N HIS A 95 13.15 4.68 7.61
CA HIS A 95 13.61 5.03 6.27
C HIS A 95 13.62 3.82 5.34
N GLN A 96 14.22 2.72 5.78
CA GLN A 96 14.26 1.48 4.99
C GLN A 96 12.87 0.92 4.70
N ALA A 97 11.96 0.95 5.68
CA ALA A 97 10.58 0.52 5.50
C ALA A 97 9.86 1.38 4.45
N LEU A 98 10.00 2.71 4.53
CA LEU A 98 9.39 3.63 3.58
C LEU A 98 9.91 3.42 2.16
N VAL A 99 11.23 3.29 1.99
CA VAL A 99 11.87 3.03 0.68
C VAL A 99 11.42 1.69 0.11
N ARG A 100 11.44 0.63 0.92
CA ARG A 100 10.99 -0.71 0.49
C ARG A 100 9.54 -0.70 0.05
N ASN A 101 8.65 -0.14 0.86
CA ASN A 101 7.21 -0.16 0.62
C ASN A 101 6.81 0.70 -0.59
N SER A 102 7.41 1.89 -0.73
CA SER A 102 7.22 2.75 -1.91
C SER A 102 7.75 2.09 -3.17
N THR A 103 8.92 1.44 -3.11
CA THR A 103 9.49 0.69 -4.25
C THR A 103 8.56 -0.44 -4.69
N ILE A 104 8.03 -1.23 -3.75
CA ILE A 104 7.07 -2.31 -4.07
C ILE A 104 5.83 -1.73 -4.79
N SER A 105 5.22 -0.68 -4.23
CA SER A 105 4.03 -0.06 -4.81
C SER A 105 4.29 0.51 -6.20
N MET A 106 5.44 1.16 -6.41
CA MET A 106 5.83 1.71 -7.71
C MET A 106 6.15 0.62 -8.74
N LEU A 107 6.79 -0.48 -8.33
CA LEU A 107 7.03 -1.64 -9.21
C LEU A 107 5.71 -2.27 -9.66
N VAL A 108 4.78 -2.48 -8.74
CA VAL A 108 3.43 -2.98 -9.05
C VAL A 108 2.72 -2.02 -10.01
N THR A 109 2.82 -0.72 -9.76
CA THR A 109 2.26 0.32 -10.65
C THR A 109 2.84 0.22 -12.06
N ALA A 110 4.16 0.06 -12.19
CA ALA A 110 4.83 -0.08 -13.49
C ALA A 110 4.32 -1.32 -14.25
N ILE A 111 4.19 -2.46 -13.56
CA ILE A 111 3.65 -3.70 -14.14
C ILE A 111 2.22 -3.50 -14.62
N VAL A 112 1.37 -2.87 -13.80
CA VAL A 112 -0.04 -2.64 -14.14
C VAL A 112 -0.19 -1.70 -15.32
N ILE A 113 0.58 -0.61 -15.38
CA ILE A 113 0.60 0.29 -16.54
C ILE A 113 1.02 -0.47 -17.81
N PHE A 114 2.05 -1.31 -17.73
CA PHE A 114 2.50 -2.11 -18.86
C PHE A 114 1.39 -3.04 -19.38
N ILE A 115 0.67 -3.71 -18.47
CA ILE A 115 -0.47 -4.57 -18.82
C ILE A 115 -1.60 -3.77 -19.49
N ILE A 116 -2.00 -2.63 -18.90
CA ILE A 116 -3.07 -1.78 -19.43
C ILE A 116 -2.73 -1.32 -20.85
N LYS A 117 -1.51 -0.79 -21.06
CA LYS A 117 -1.07 -0.32 -22.39
C LYS A 117 -1.03 -1.44 -23.42
N ARG A 118 -0.61 -2.64 -23.02
CA ARG A 118 -0.60 -3.81 -23.93
C ARG A 118 -2.01 -4.24 -24.33
N GLN A 119 -2.96 -4.17 -23.40
CA GLN A 119 -4.37 -4.47 -23.69
C GLN A 119 -5.00 -3.42 -24.62
N GLU A 120 -4.68 -2.14 -24.44
CA GLU A 120 -5.13 -1.07 -25.32
C GLU A 120 -4.55 -1.21 -26.74
N ALA A 121 -3.29 -1.65 -26.89
CA ALA A 121 -2.66 -1.86 -28.19
C ALA A 121 -3.18 -3.09 -28.96
N THR A 122 -3.90 -4.00 -28.29
CA THR A 122 -4.46 -5.22 -28.88
C THR A 122 -5.94 -5.07 -29.27
N LYS A 123 -6.59 -3.98 -28.86
CA LYS A 123 -7.97 -3.62 -29.22
C LYS A 123 -7.99 -2.74 -30.45
#